data_AF-A0A7W9SGP9-F1
#
_entry.id   AF-A0A7W9SGP9-F1
#
_cell.length_a   1.000
_cell.length_b   1.000
_cell.length_c   1.000
_cell.angle_alpha   90.00
_cell.angle_beta   90.00
_cell.angle_gamma   90.00
#
_symmetry.space_group_name_H-M   'P 1'
#
loop_
_entity.id
_entity.type
_entity.pdbx_description
1 polymer ?
#
loop_
_entity_poly.entity_id
_entity_poly.type
_entity_poly.pdbx_seq_one_letter_code
_entity_poly.pdbx_strand_id
1 'polypeptide(L)' 'MDFTQDRKSNILFGLHDSRIKKFSFKNDVLTIELDTIFQYTKDEEKLYSG' A
#
# COMPACT_ATOMS: atom_id res chain seq x y z
N MET A 1 12.73 -0.02 15.66
CA MET A 1 12.13 -1.33 15.31
C MET A 1 12.74 -1.74 13.99
N ASP A 2 13.40 -2.90 13.89
CA ASP A 2 14.05 -3.32 12.65
C ASP A 2 12.97 -3.81 11.66
N PHE A 3 12.51 -2.91 10.80
CA PHE A 3 11.61 -3.25 9.69
C PHE A 3 12.39 -4.07 8.66
N THR A 4 12.36 -5.40 8.80
CA THR A 4 12.91 -6.31 7.79
C THR A 4 11.89 -6.45 6.66
N GLN A 5 12.22 -5.93 5.49
CA GLN A 5 11.39 -6.07 4.29
C GLN A 5 11.24 -7.57 3.94
N ASP A 6 10.01 -8.09 3.99
CA ASP A 6 9.72 -9.43 3.50
C ASP A 6 9.86 -9.45 1.97
N ARG A 7 10.89 -10.15 1.48
CA ARG A 7 11.17 -10.36 0.06
C ARG A 7 10.63 -11.69 -0.48
N LYS A 8 10.04 -12.52 0.40
CA LYS A 8 9.50 -13.85 0.02
C LYS A 8 8.03 -13.76 -0.35
N SER A 9 7.29 -12.83 0.24
CA SER A 9 5.87 -12.64 -0.04
C SER A 9 5.65 -11.62 -1.16
N ASN A 10 4.77 -11.95 -2.11
CA ASN A 10 4.29 -10.95 -3.06
C ASN A 10 3.44 -9.91 -2.33
N ILE A 11 3.75 -8.64 -2.57
CA ILE A 11 2.87 -7.55 -2.18
C ILE A 11 1.68 -7.60 -3.14
N LEU A 12 0.51 -8.00 -2.62
CA LEU A 12 -0.72 -8.13 -3.41
C LEU A 12 -1.30 -6.77 -3.83
N PHE A 13 -0.64 -5.67 -3.50
CA PHE A 13 -1.13 -4.32 -3.76
C PHE A 13 -0.17 -3.53 -4.66
N GLY A 14 -0.73 -2.92 -5.71
CA GLY A 14 -0.05 -2.00 -6.60
C GLY A 14 -0.32 -0.54 -6.22
N LEU A 15 0.71 0.30 -6.37
CA LEU A 15 0.65 1.75 -6.16
C LEU A 15 0.74 2.54 -7.48
N HIS A 16 0.74 1.87 -8.62
CA HIS A 16 1.16 2.43 -9.91
C HIS A 16 0.33 3.66 -10.34
N ASP A 17 -0.93 3.75 -9.94
CA ASP A 17 -1.80 4.93 -10.16
C ASP A 17 -2.40 5.49 -8.86
N SER A 18 -1.84 5.12 -7.71
CA SER A 18 -2.33 5.56 -6.41
C SER A 18 -1.86 6.99 -6.09
N ARG A 19 -2.79 7.91 -5.85
CA ARG A 19 -2.46 9.26 -5.36
C ARG A 19 -2.40 9.31 -3.83
N ILE A 20 -1.34 9.88 -3.28
CA ILE A 20 -1.27 10.18 -1.83
C ILE A 20 -2.21 11.35 -1.51
N LYS A 21 -3.20 11.10 -0.66
CA LYS A 21 -4.10 12.13 -0.11
C LYS A 21 -3.45 12.84 1.07
N LYS A 22 -2.84 12.05 1.96
CA LYS A 22 -2.27 12.52 3.22
C LYS A 22 -1.16 11.59 3.65
N PHE A 23 -0.20 12.15 4.38
CA PHE A 23 0.78 11.36 5.10
C PHE A 23 0.87 11.86 6.54
N SER A 24 1.24 10.97 7.45
CA SER A 24 1.58 11.35 8.82
C SER A 24 2.73 10.50 9.32
N PHE A 25 3.63 11.11 10.07
CA PHE A 25 4.74 10.44 10.71
C PHE A 25 4.60 10.61 12.22
N LYS A 26 4.36 9.51 12.94
CA LYS A 26 4.19 9.50 14.39
C LYS A 26 4.78 8.22 14.98
N ASN A 27 5.50 8.34 16.09
CA ASN A 27 6.10 7.21 16.81
C ASN A 27 6.92 6.29 15.88
N ASP A 28 7.74 6.88 15.01
CA ASP A 28 8.54 6.18 13.98
C ASP A 28 7.74 5.36 12.97
N VAL A 29 6.44 5.62 12.83
CA VAL A 29 5.56 5.01 11.83
C VAL A 29 5.15 6.06 10.79
N LEU A 30 5.44 5.76 9.53
CA LEU A 30 4.92 6.51 8.38
C LEU A 30 3.61 5.89 7.91
N THR A 31 2.51 6.64 8.06
CA THR A 31 1.19 6.27 7.53
C THR A 31 0.89 7.11 6.30
N ILE A 32 0.53 6.45 5.20
CA ILE A 32 0.16 7.08 3.94
C ILE A 32 -1.31 6.73 3.66
N GLU A 33 -2.15 7.74 3.52
CA GLU A 33 -3.54 7.60 3.06
C GLU A 33 -3.55 7.80 1.55
N LEU A 34 -4.03 6.78 0.84
CA LEU A 34 -4.11 6.76 -0.62
C LEU A 34 -5.54 7.04 -1.09
N ASP A 35 -5.67 7.68 -2.23
CA ASP A 35 -6.95 7.88 -2.91
C ASP A 35 -7.50 6.59 -3.50
N THR A 36 -6.59 5.79 -4.05
CA THR A 36 -6.91 4.54 -4.73
C THR A 36 -5.81 3.53 -4.46
N ILE A 37 -6.13 2.25 -4.34
CA ILE A 37 -5.16 1.15 -4.29
C ILE A 37 -5.67 -0.03 -5.11
N PHE A 38 -4.74 -0.68 -5.80
CA PHE A 38 -5.05 -1.82 -6.68
C PHE A 38 -4.63 -3.09 -5.99
N GLN A 39 -5.52 -4.08 -5.90
CA GLN A 39 -5.22 -5.38 -5.34
C GLN A 39 -5.22 -6.43 -6.45
N TYR A 40 -4.09 -7.11 -6.62
CA TYR A 40 -3.96 -8.27 -7.48
C TYR A 40 -4.49 -9.50 -6.74
N THR A 41 -5.64 -10.01 -7.19
CA THR A 41 -6.15 -11.31 -6.76
C THR A 41 -5.77 -12.38 -7.80
N LYS A 42 -6.06 -13.66 -7.52
CA LYS A 42 -5.71 -14.75 -8.45
C LYS A 42 -6.37 -14.58 -9.83
N ASP A 43 -7.55 -13.97 -9.87
CA ASP A 43 -8.41 -13.97 -11.05
C ASP A 43 -8.65 -12.56 -11.62
N GLU A 44 -8.45 -11.50 -10.82
CA GLU A 44 -8.76 -10.11 -11.22
C GLU A 44 -7.95 -9.06 -10.44
N GLU A 45 -7.87 -7.85 -11.00
CA GLU A 45 -7.42 -6.65 -10.30
C GLU A 45 -8.62 -5.93 -9.68
N LYS A 46 -8.57 -5.68 -8.37
CA LYS A 46 -9.61 -4.94 -7.64
C LYS A 46 -9.14 -3.53 -7.33
N LEU A 47 -10.02 -2.56 -7.59
CA LEU A 47 -9.78 -1.15 -7.27
C LEU A 47 -10.52 -0.79 -5.97
N TYR A 48 -9.77 -0.23 -5.02
CA TYR A 48 -10.32 0.31 -3.78
C TYR A 48 -10.10 1.82 -3.75
N SER A 49 -11.17 2.60 -3.63
CA SER A 49 -11.12 4.06 -3.47
C SER A 49 -11.46 4.47 -2.04
N GLY A 50 -10.68 5.39 -1.48
CA GLY A 50 -10.79 5.88 -0.09
C GLY A 50 -11.59 7.16 0.10
#